data_AF-A0A4Y8KXV1-F1
#
_entry.id   AF-A0A4Y8KXV1-F1
#
_cell.length_a   1.000
_cell.length_b   1.000
_cell.length_c   1.000
_cell.angle_alpha   90.00
_cell.angle_beta   90.00
_cell.angle_gamma   90.00
#
_symmetry.space_group_name_H-M   'P 1'
#
loop_
_entity.id
_entity.type
_entity.pdbx_description
1 polymer ?
#
loop_
_entity_poly.entity_id
_entity_poly.type
_entity_poly.pdbx_seq_one_letter_code
_entity_poly.pdbx_strand_id
1 'polypeptide(L)'
;MESMPEKNLFMICREVKRTAFSSMPENFTVRTMEKKDMEAWLAMPFDDKATVKEYRSFMVDYFNRVYLQDEEQFYNKTLFVFNEQNQPVATCATWKAYGKFTAIHWFKVVKELEGQGIGRALLTIIMDSLSDSDYPVYLHTQPESFRAIKLYSDFGFQLLTDKRFGTRDNHLEECLPYLQKAMPPQDFHQLILTEAPEDFIEELKDVVTEEF
;
A
#
# COMPACT_ATOMS: atom_id res chain seq x y z
N MET A 1 -2.49 -11.17 20.45
CA MET A 1 -3.69 -10.45 19.99
C MET A 1 -4.37 -11.38 18.99
N GLU A 2 -5.67 -11.61 19.10
CA GLU A 2 -6.39 -12.45 18.12
C GLU A 2 -6.33 -11.78 16.74
N SER A 3 -6.17 -12.59 15.69
CA SER A 3 -6.18 -12.09 14.32
C SER A 3 -7.58 -11.63 13.94
N MET A 4 -7.68 -10.54 13.17
CA MET A 4 -8.95 -10.05 12.66
C MET A 4 -9.26 -10.76 11.34
N PRO A 5 -10.53 -11.09 11.03
CA PRO A 5 -10.91 -11.57 9.70
C PRO A 5 -10.48 -10.59 8.61
N GLU A 6 -10.37 -11.06 7.35
CA GLU A 6 -10.06 -10.20 6.21
C GLU A 6 -11.06 -9.05 6.11
N LYS A 7 -10.59 -7.84 6.42
CA LYS A 7 -11.38 -6.60 6.48
C LYS A 7 -10.61 -5.52 5.74
N ASN A 8 -11.34 -4.71 4.99
CA ASN A 8 -10.74 -3.66 4.16
C ASN A 8 -10.84 -2.31 4.86
N LEU A 9 -9.74 -1.58 4.80
CA LEU A 9 -9.66 -0.16 5.13
C LEU A 9 -9.12 0.58 3.92
N PHE A 10 -9.59 1.81 3.73
CA PHE A 10 -9.14 2.66 2.64
C PHE A 10 -8.69 3.99 3.20
N MET A 11 -7.64 4.55 2.60
CA MET A 11 -7.11 5.84 3.02
C MET A 11 -6.87 6.76 1.82
N ILE A 12 -6.95 8.06 2.07
CA ILE A 12 -6.69 9.13 1.10
C ILE A 12 -5.64 10.10 1.63
N CYS A 13 -4.68 10.49 0.80
CA CYS A 13 -3.76 11.59 1.04
C CYS A 13 -4.04 12.67 0.01
N ARG A 14 -4.48 13.85 0.47
CA ARG A 14 -4.73 15.02 -0.37
C ARG A 14 -3.49 15.90 -0.51
N GLU A 15 -2.68 15.94 0.53
CA GLU A 15 -1.42 16.68 0.59
C GLU A 15 -0.44 15.90 1.47
N VAL A 16 0.77 15.69 0.96
CA VAL A 16 1.81 14.95 1.69
C VAL A 16 2.45 15.80 2.77
N LYS A 17 2.55 15.24 3.98
CA LYS A 17 3.29 15.85 5.10
C LYS A 17 4.78 15.53 4.98
N ARG A 18 5.53 16.42 4.32
CA ARG A 18 6.99 16.29 4.12
C ARG A 18 7.79 16.17 5.43
N THR A 19 7.23 16.55 6.57
CA THR A 19 7.83 16.32 7.90
C THR A 19 7.99 14.84 8.26
N ALA A 20 7.26 13.94 7.59
CA ALA A 20 7.35 12.49 7.79
C ALA A 20 8.46 11.81 6.96
N PHE A 21 9.12 12.57 6.07
CA PHE A 21 10.12 12.04 5.15
C PHE A 21 11.38 11.58 5.88
N SER A 22 11.99 10.52 5.37
CA SER A 22 13.27 10.03 5.86
C SER A 22 14.11 9.44 4.73
N SER A 23 15.43 9.52 4.86
CA SER A 23 16.37 8.87 3.95
C SER A 23 16.37 7.35 4.14
N MET A 24 16.71 6.62 3.08
CA MET A 24 16.95 5.18 3.14
C MET A 24 18.16 4.88 4.05
N PRO A 25 18.10 3.88 4.94
CA PRO A 25 19.28 3.50 5.73
C PRO A 25 20.41 2.99 4.82
N GLU A 26 21.66 3.21 5.23
CA GLU A 26 22.87 3.06 4.39
C GLU A 26 23.05 1.66 3.78
N ASN A 27 22.55 0.62 4.45
CA ASN A 27 22.73 -0.78 4.05
C ASN A 27 21.66 -1.27 3.05
N PHE A 28 20.86 -0.36 2.50
CA PHE A 28 19.80 -0.68 1.56
C PHE A 28 19.91 0.13 0.27
N THR A 29 19.65 -0.54 -0.85
CA THR A 29 19.60 0.09 -2.17
C THR A 29 18.20 0.00 -2.74
N VAL A 30 17.74 1.06 -3.42
CA VAL A 30 16.43 1.10 -4.08
C VAL A 30 16.61 1.14 -5.58
N ARG A 31 15.82 0.36 -6.31
CA ARG A 31 15.70 0.46 -7.77
C ARG A 31 14.31 0.06 -8.23
N THR A 32 13.97 0.42 -9.45
CA THR A 32 12.80 -0.13 -10.13
C THR A 32 12.94 -1.63 -10.34
N MET A 33 11.81 -2.31 -10.37
CA MET A 33 11.70 -3.72 -10.66
C MET A 33 12.12 -4.00 -12.11
N GLU A 34 12.78 -5.13 -12.33
CA GLU A 34 13.05 -5.67 -13.66
C GLU A 34 12.27 -6.98 -13.87
N LYS A 35 12.16 -7.44 -15.12
CA LYS A 35 11.51 -8.73 -15.46
C LYS A 35 12.04 -9.91 -14.64
N LYS A 36 13.35 -9.92 -14.33
CA LYS A 36 14.01 -10.97 -13.53
C LYS A 36 13.54 -11.03 -12.08
N ASP A 37 12.93 -9.96 -11.56
CA ASP A 37 12.46 -9.86 -10.18
C ASP A 37 11.01 -10.36 -10.01
N MET A 38 10.35 -10.82 -11.08
CA MET A 38 8.94 -11.22 -11.06
C MET A 38 8.62 -12.26 -9.99
N GLU A 39 9.43 -13.30 -9.85
CA GLU A 39 9.19 -14.33 -8.82
C GLU A 39 9.31 -13.77 -7.39
N ALA A 40 10.17 -12.77 -7.17
CA ALA A 40 10.27 -12.11 -5.88
C ALA A 40 9.02 -11.26 -5.60
N TRP A 41 8.49 -10.58 -6.62
CA TRP A 41 7.27 -9.80 -6.51
C TRP A 41 6.03 -10.67 -6.23
N LEU A 42 5.88 -11.80 -6.93
CA LEU A 42 4.80 -12.76 -6.69
C LEU A 42 4.82 -13.32 -5.25
N ALA A 43 6.01 -13.43 -4.64
CA ALA A 43 6.18 -13.96 -3.30
C ALA A 43 6.05 -12.91 -2.19
N MET A 44 6.40 -11.65 -2.46
CA MET A 44 6.56 -10.59 -1.45
C MET A 44 5.36 -10.37 -0.51
N PRO A 45 4.09 -10.49 -0.95
CA PRO A 45 2.95 -10.29 -0.04
C PRO A 45 2.85 -11.32 1.10
N PHE A 46 3.53 -12.46 0.99
CA PHE A 46 3.36 -13.59 1.90
C PHE A 46 4.62 -13.85 2.73
N ASP A 47 4.43 -14.17 4.02
CA ASP A 47 5.55 -14.32 4.96
C ASP A 47 6.16 -15.75 4.95
N ASP A 48 5.51 -16.74 4.35
CA ASP A 48 6.00 -18.12 4.31
C ASP A 48 5.84 -18.83 2.95
N LYS A 49 6.68 -19.84 2.73
CA LYS A 49 6.78 -20.55 1.44
C LYS A 49 5.51 -21.35 1.08
N ALA A 50 4.75 -21.82 2.07
CA ALA A 50 3.55 -22.60 1.79
C ALA A 50 2.47 -21.67 1.21
N THR A 51 2.26 -20.52 1.84
CA THR A 51 1.34 -19.49 1.35
C THR A 51 1.80 -18.89 0.01
N VAL A 52 3.10 -18.62 -0.19
CA VAL A 52 3.63 -18.21 -1.51
C VAL A 52 3.22 -19.19 -2.59
N LYS A 53 3.36 -20.50 -2.34
CA LYS A 53 3.02 -21.53 -3.34
C LYS A 53 1.51 -21.58 -3.59
N GLU A 54 0.71 -21.49 -2.53
CA GLU A 54 -0.75 -21.53 -2.60
C GLU A 54 -1.33 -20.36 -3.40
N TYR A 55 -0.84 -19.13 -3.15
CA TYR A 55 -1.37 -17.91 -3.73
C TYR A 55 -0.63 -17.44 -5.00
N ARG A 56 0.39 -18.17 -5.47
CA ARG A 56 1.14 -17.79 -6.67
C ARG A 56 0.24 -17.61 -7.89
N SER A 57 -0.71 -18.52 -8.13
CA SER A 57 -1.63 -18.42 -9.27
C SER A 57 -2.50 -17.17 -9.18
N PHE A 58 -3.00 -16.85 -7.98
CA PHE A 58 -3.76 -15.62 -7.73
C PHE A 58 -2.93 -14.37 -8.08
N MET A 59 -1.67 -14.31 -7.66
CA MET A 59 -0.79 -13.18 -7.97
C MET A 59 -0.50 -13.04 -9.47
N VAL A 60 -0.32 -14.16 -10.18
CA VAL A 60 -0.14 -14.16 -11.64
C VAL A 60 -1.41 -13.68 -12.35
N ASP A 61 -2.58 -14.15 -11.93
CA ASP A 61 -3.87 -13.72 -12.49
C ASP A 61 -4.12 -12.23 -12.21
N TYR A 62 -3.77 -11.74 -11.01
CA TYR A 62 -3.82 -10.33 -10.68
C TYR A 62 -2.91 -9.51 -11.60
N PHE A 63 -1.66 -9.94 -11.78
CA PHE A 63 -0.72 -9.26 -12.68
C PHE A 63 -1.24 -9.20 -14.11
N ASN A 64 -1.75 -10.31 -14.64
CA ASN A 64 -2.30 -10.39 -15.99
C ASN A 64 -3.51 -9.47 -16.18
N ARG A 65 -4.35 -9.36 -15.15
CA ARG A 65 -5.56 -8.54 -15.18
C ARG A 65 -5.25 -7.04 -15.05
N VAL A 66 -4.35 -6.66 -14.15
CA VAL A 66 -4.15 -5.26 -13.74
C VAL A 66 -2.96 -4.60 -14.43
N TYR A 67 -1.87 -5.33 -14.62
CA TYR A 67 -0.58 -4.73 -15.02
C TYR A 67 -0.14 -5.09 -16.44
N LEU A 68 -0.55 -6.24 -16.98
CA LEU A 68 -0.03 -6.74 -18.26
C LEU A 68 -0.34 -5.81 -19.44
N GLN A 69 -1.45 -5.08 -19.42
CA GLN A 69 -1.79 -4.12 -20.47
C GLN A 69 -0.76 -2.98 -20.57
N ASP A 70 -0.14 -2.60 -19.46
CA ASP A 70 0.93 -1.61 -19.40
C ASP A 70 2.12 -2.15 -18.59
N GLU A 71 2.64 -3.29 -19.05
CA GLU A 71 3.70 -4.05 -18.38
C GLU A 71 4.95 -3.16 -18.14
N GLU A 72 5.31 -2.32 -19.10
CA GLU A 72 6.47 -1.44 -18.99
C GLU A 72 6.29 -0.40 -17.87
N GLN A 73 5.10 0.21 -17.79
CA GLN A 73 4.80 1.14 -16.71
C GLN A 73 4.80 0.44 -15.35
N PHE A 74 4.29 -0.79 -15.26
CA PHE A 74 4.33 -1.56 -14.01
C PHE A 74 5.77 -1.71 -13.48
N TYR A 75 6.73 -2.08 -14.32
CA TYR A 75 8.14 -2.19 -13.91
C TYR A 75 8.73 -0.83 -13.52
N ASN A 76 8.42 0.22 -14.28
CA ASN A 76 8.91 1.58 -14.01
C ASN A 76 8.33 2.19 -12.72
N LYS A 77 7.13 1.76 -12.32
CA LYS A 77 6.41 2.29 -11.16
C LYS A 77 6.49 1.41 -9.92
N THR A 78 7.08 0.22 -10.02
CA THR A 78 7.28 -0.70 -8.90
C THR A 78 8.73 -0.60 -8.42
N LEU A 79 8.92 -0.21 -7.16
CA LEU A 79 10.23 -0.14 -6.52
C LEU A 79 10.47 -1.38 -5.67
N PHE A 80 11.73 -1.83 -5.67
CA PHE A 80 12.26 -2.78 -4.70
C PHE A 80 13.37 -2.15 -3.88
N VAL A 81 13.42 -2.55 -2.61
CA VAL A 81 14.56 -2.31 -1.72
C VAL A 81 15.34 -3.61 -1.59
N PHE A 82 16.66 -3.54 -1.74
CA PHE A 82 17.59 -4.66 -1.61
C PHE A 82 18.53 -4.45 -0.43
N ASN A 83 18.82 -5.52 0.31
CA ASN A 83 19.86 -5.52 1.34
C ASN A 83 21.27 -5.69 0.74
N GLU A 84 22.30 -5.70 1.59
CA GLU A 84 23.71 -5.89 1.20
C GLU A 84 23.99 -7.25 0.51
N GLN A 85 23.12 -8.25 0.72
CA GLN A 85 23.18 -9.54 0.05
C GLN A 85 22.41 -9.55 -1.28
N ASN A 86 21.96 -8.39 -1.77
CA ASN A 86 21.17 -8.21 -2.98
C ASN A 86 19.85 -9.02 -2.96
N GLN A 87 19.27 -9.20 -1.78
CA GLN A 87 17.96 -9.83 -1.61
C GLN A 87 16.87 -8.75 -1.52
N PRO A 88 15.74 -8.91 -2.22
CA PRO A 88 14.62 -7.98 -2.11
C PRO A 88 13.98 -8.10 -0.72
N VAL A 89 13.84 -6.97 -0.03
CA VAL A 89 13.36 -6.88 1.36
C VAL A 89 12.15 -5.97 1.53
N ALA A 90 11.84 -5.15 0.53
CA ALA A 90 10.62 -4.36 0.51
C ALA A 90 10.20 -4.05 -0.92
N THR A 91 8.91 -3.84 -1.13
CA THR A 91 8.34 -3.41 -2.40
C THR A 91 7.24 -2.37 -2.18
N CYS A 92 7.03 -1.52 -3.19
CA CYS A 92 5.93 -0.57 -3.24
C CYS A 92 5.76 -0.11 -4.69
N ALA A 93 4.52 0.04 -5.13
CA ALA A 93 4.19 0.57 -6.44
C ALA A 93 3.27 1.78 -6.33
N THR A 94 3.42 2.73 -7.25
CA THR A 94 2.40 3.75 -7.55
C THR A 94 1.68 3.37 -8.82
N TRP A 95 0.36 3.22 -8.78
CA TRP A 95 -0.41 2.79 -9.94
C TRP A 95 -1.53 3.77 -10.25
N LYS A 96 -1.82 3.98 -11.54
CA LYS A 96 -2.99 4.73 -11.97
C LYS A 96 -4.17 3.75 -12.10
N ALA A 97 -4.80 3.44 -10.97
CA ALA A 97 -5.87 2.44 -10.89
C ALA A 97 -7.02 2.79 -11.83
N TYR A 98 -7.43 1.82 -12.66
CA TYR A 98 -8.42 1.95 -13.73
C TYR A 98 -8.10 3.06 -14.75
N GLY A 99 -6.86 3.57 -14.78
CA GLY A 99 -6.48 4.76 -15.55
C GLY A 99 -6.99 6.09 -14.99
N LYS A 100 -7.54 6.12 -13.76
CA LYS A 100 -8.29 7.28 -13.23
C LYS A 100 -7.58 7.99 -12.08
N PHE A 101 -7.26 7.30 -10.99
CA PHE A 101 -6.67 7.89 -9.79
C PHE A 101 -5.39 7.19 -9.36
N THR A 102 -4.54 7.89 -8.60
CA THR A 102 -3.24 7.37 -8.16
C THR A 102 -3.42 6.56 -6.88
N ALA A 103 -2.92 5.34 -6.87
CA ALA A 103 -2.97 4.46 -5.72
C ALA A 103 -1.58 3.91 -5.34
N ILE A 104 -1.35 3.72 -4.05
CA ILE A 104 -0.20 2.98 -3.53
C ILE A 104 -0.57 1.50 -3.49
N HIS A 105 0.13 0.70 -4.28
CA HIS A 105 -0.06 -0.74 -4.37
C HIS A 105 1.13 -1.49 -3.76
N TRP A 106 0.86 -2.69 -3.26
CA TRP A 106 1.89 -3.66 -2.87
C TRP A 106 2.95 -3.10 -1.91
N PHE A 107 2.57 -2.23 -0.97
CA PHE A 107 3.51 -1.73 0.04
C PHE A 107 3.80 -2.82 1.09
N LYS A 108 5.02 -3.34 1.11
CA LYS A 108 5.44 -4.39 2.06
C LYS A 108 6.91 -4.26 2.39
N VAL A 109 7.25 -4.51 3.66
CA VAL A 109 8.60 -4.81 4.14
C VAL A 109 8.56 -6.22 4.72
N VAL A 110 9.60 -7.03 4.49
CA VAL A 110 9.71 -8.35 5.12
C VAL A 110 9.68 -8.21 6.65
N LYS A 111 9.02 -9.14 7.33
CA LYS A 111 8.64 -9.03 8.74
C LYS A 111 9.83 -8.80 9.67
N GLU A 112 10.96 -9.43 9.38
CA GLU A 112 12.20 -9.37 10.16
C GLU A 112 12.86 -7.98 10.12
N LEU A 113 12.54 -7.17 9.10
CA LEU A 113 13.12 -5.85 8.87
C LEU A 113 12.13 -4.70 9.10
N GLU A 114 10.91 -5.00 9.55
CA GLU A 114 9.96 -3.96 9.96
C GLU A 114 10.47 -3.13 11.13
N GLY A 115 10.13 -1.84 11.14
CA GLY A 115 10.53 -0.92 12.22
C GLY A 115 11.95 -0.37 12.11
N GLN A 116 12.71 -0.74 11.06
CA GLN A 116 14.07 -0.23 10.81
C GLN A 116 14.12 1.00 9.89
N GLY A 117 12.97 1.65 9.64
CA GLY A 117 12.89 2.86 8.80
C GLY A 117 12.75 2.61 7.29
N ILE A 118 12.94 1.37 6.81
CA ILE A 118 12.87 1.01 5.38
C ILE A 118 11.53 1.44 4.75
N GLY A 119 10.41 1.06 5.37
CA GLY A 119 9.09 1.39 4.83
C GLY A 119 8.84 2.91 4.74
N ARG A 120 9.30 3.68 5.74
CA ARG A 120 9.19 5.14 5.73
C ARG A 120 10.01 5.76 4.61
N ALA A 121 11.25 5.31 4.43
CA ALA A 121 12.10 5.78 3.36
C ALA A 121 11.57 5.40 1.96
N LEU A 122 11.02 4.18 1.82
CA LEU A 122 10.41 3.75 0.57
C LEU A 122 9.18 4.60 0.22
N LEU A 123 8.29 4.83 1.19
CA LEU A 123 7.14 5.73 0.99
C LEU A 123 7.57 7.18 0.74
N THR A 124 8.69 7.62 1.33
CA THR A 124 9.30 8.94 1.02
C THR A 124 9.65 9.04 -0.45
N ILE A 125 10.41 8.08 -1.00
CA ILE A 125 10.83 8.10 -2.41
C ILE A 125 9.62 8.14 -3.34
N ILE A 126 8.60 7.34 -3.03
CA ILE A 126 7.36 7.28 -3.80
C ILE A 126 6.63 8.64 -3.74
N MET A 127 6.29 9.13 -2.55
CA MET A 127 5.47 10.33 -2.40
C MET A 127 6.19 11.61 -2.84
N ASP A 128 7.53 11.65 -2.75
CA ASP A 128 8.35 12.78 -3.22
C ASP A 128 8.45 12.83 -4.75
N SER A 129 8.28 11.68 -5.43
CA SER A 129 8.26 11.60 -6.90
C SER A 129 6.94 12.03 -7.54
N LEU A 130 5.88 12.20 -6.74
CA LEU A 130 4.55 12.56 -7.23
C LEU A 130 4.44 14.08 -7.45
N SER A 131 3.71 14.44 -8.50
CA SER A 131 3.35 15.81 -8.84
C SER A 131 1.97 16.18 -8.28
N ASP A 132 1.62 17.47 -8.29
CA ASP A 132 0.31 17.93 -7.83
C ASP A 132 -0.86 17.26 -8.58
N SER A 133 -0.68 16.90 -9.86
CA SER A 133 -1.70 16.19 -10.65
C SER A 133 -1.89 14.72 -10.29
N ASP A 134 -0.98 14.14 -9.51
CA ASP A 134 -1.11 12.77 -9.02
C ASP A 134 -1.99 12.69 -7.76
N TYR A 135 -2.24 13.82 -7.08
CA TYR A 135 -3.09 13.88 -5.90
C TYR A 135 -4.57 14.07 -6.27
N PRO A 136 -5.51 13.55 -5.45
CA PRO A 136 -5.27 12.76 -4.23
C PRO A 136 -4.72 11.34 -4.50
N VAL A 137 -3.92 10.85 -3.56
CA VAL A 137 -3.34 9.50 -3.58
C VAL A 137 -4.12 8.60 -2.64
N TYR A 138 -4.48 7.41 -3.11
CA TYR A 138 -5.29 6.47 -2.36
C TYR A 138 -4.50 5.22 -2.00
N LEU A 139 -4.96 4.48 -0.99
CA LEU A 139 -4.49 3.13 -0.74
C LEU A 139 -5.58 2.28 -0.10
N HIS A 140 -5.49 0.98 -0.36
CA HIS A 140 -6.17 -0.06 0.40
C HIS A 140 -5.20 -0.65 1.42
N THR A 141 -5.71 -0.99 2.60
CA THR A 141 -4.96 -1.68 3.65
C THR A 141 -5.89 -2.55 4.50
N GLN A 142 -5.30 -3.27 5.45
CA GLN A 142 -6.01 -4.16 6.37
C GLN A 142 -5.74 -3.72 7.81
N PRO A 143 -6.67 -3.94 8.76
CA PRO A 143 -6.50 -3.49 10.14
C PRO A 143 -5.25 -4.06 10.83
N GLU A 144 -4.85 -5.29 10.49
CA GLU A 144 -3.63 -5.91 11.02
C GLU A 144 -2.34 -5.18 10.61
N SER A 145 -2.41 -4.39 9.53
CA SER A 145 -1.33 -3.50 9.10
C SER A 145 -1.30 -2.18 9.90
N PHE A 146 -1.70 -2.18 11.17
CA PHE A 146 -1.80 -0.97 12.00
C PHE A 146 -0.49 -0.16 12.08
N ARG A 147 0.68 -0.81 11.98
CA ARG A 147 1.98 -0.14 11.88
C ARG A 147 2.10 0.66 10.58
N ALA A 148 1.60 0.13 9.47
CA ALA A 148 1.53 0.82 8.19
C ALA A 148 0.47 1.93 8.20
N ILE A 149 -0.71 1.69 8.79
CA ILE A 149 -1.75 2.72 8.98
C ILE A 149 -1.20 3.94 9.73
N LYS A 150 -0.44 3.70 10.81
CA LYS A 150 0.30 4.75 11.51
C LYS A 150 1.26 5.48 10.58
N LEU A 151 2.09 4.74 9.83
CA LEU A 151 3.03 5.32 8.87
C LEU A 151 2.31 6.20 7.83
N TYR A 152 1.22 5.72 7.23
CA TYR A 152 0.44 6.47 6.26
C TYR A 152 -0.14 7.75 6.89
N SER A 153 -0.67 7.67 8.12
CA SER A 153 -1.17 8.84 8.86
C SER A 153 -0.09 9.91 9.05
N ASP A 154 1.15 9.51 9.36
CA ASP A 154 2.27 10.45 9.45
C ASP A 154 2.49 11.22 8.14
N PHE A 155 2.31 10.56 6.99
CA PHE A 155 2.43 11.16 5.65
C PHE A 155 1.22 12.00 5.26
N GLY A 156 0.17 12.05 6.08
CA GLY A 156 -1.05 12.82 5.80
C GLY A 156 -2.19 12.01 5.21
N PHE A 157 -2.09 10.67 5.17
CA PHE A 157 -3.24 9.84 4.81
C PHE A 157 -4.30 9.86 5.91
N GLN A 158 -5.56 9.86 5.49
CA GLN A 158 -6.75 9.89 6.34
C GLN A 158 -7.60 8.67 6.02
N LEU A 159 -8.21 8.04 7.03
CA LEU A 159 -9.11 6.90 6.84
C LEU A 159 -10.43 7.36 6.22
N LEU A 160 -10.86 6.67 5.17
CA LEU A 160 -12.12 6.96 4.49
C LEU A 160 -13.30 6.38 5.27
N THR A 161 -14.39 7.13 5.39
CA THR A 161 -15.60 6.74 6.15
C THR A 161 -16.69 6.10 5.31
N ASP A 162 -16.66 6.28 3.99
CA ASP A 162 -17.68 5.73 3.09
C ASP A 162 -17.68 4.20 3.12
N LYS A 163 -18.88 3.60 3.03
CA LYS A 163 -19.06 2.17 3.31
C LYS A 163 -18.55 1.23 2.22
N ARG A 164 -18.29 1.74 1.01
CA ARG A 164 -17.92 0.93 -0.15
C ARG A 164 -17.13 1.73 -1.18
N PHE A 165 -16.15 1.09 -1.80
CA PHE A 165 -15.37 1.60 -2.92
C PHE A 165 -15.33 0.53 -4.02
N GLY A 166 -15.98 0.82 -5.16
CA GLY A 166 -16.16 -0.17 -6.22
C GLY A 166 -16.91 -1.41 -5.72
N THR A 167 -16.31 -2.58 -5.88
CA THR A 167 -16.88 -3.87 -5.44
C THR A 167 -16.61 -4.19 -3.97
N ARG A 168 -15.86 -3.34 -3.25
CA ARG A 168 -15.28 -3.69 -1.95
C ARG A 168 -15.88 -2.89 -0.81
N ASP A 169 -16.34 -3.60 0.23
CA ASP A 169 -16.84 -2.98 1.45
C ASP A 169 -15.70 -2.43 2.29
N ASN A 170 -15.87 -1.19 2.77
CA ASN A 170 -15.01 -0.56 3.75
C ASN A 170 -15.52 -0.87 5.16
N HIS A 171 -14.65 -1.43 5.98
CA HIS A 171 -15.00 -1.96 7.29
C HIS A 171 -14.50 -1.06 8.43
N LEU A 172 -14.36 0.25 8.19
CA LEU A 172 -13.79 1.20 9.14
C LEU A 172 -14.41 1.09 10.54
N GLU A 173 -15.74 1.16 10.64
CA GLU A 173 -16.45 1.13 11.93
C GLU A 173 -16.13 -0.14 12.73
N GLU A 174 -16.06 -1.30 12.07
CA GLU A 174 -15.72 -2.58 12.70
C GLU A 174 -14.24 -2.66 13.11
N CYS A 175 -13.36 -2.00 12.36
CA CYS A 175 -11.92 -2.03 12.59
C CYS A 175 -11.45 -1.05 13.67
N LEU A 176 -12.17 0.05 13.92
CA LEU A 176 -11.77 1.08 14.88
C LEU A 176 -11.48 0.54 16.30
N PRO A 177 -12.33 -0.34 16.89
CA PRO A 177 -12.02 -0.94 18.20
C PRO A 177 -10.75 -1.78 18.21
N TYR A 178 -10.48 -2.50 17.12
CA TYR A 178 -9.23 -3.27 16.98
C TYR A 178 -8.02 -2.33 16.92
N LEU A 179 -8.08 -1.29 16.08
CA LEU A 179 -7.00 -0.30 15.94
C LEU A 179 -6.72 0.40 17.26
N GLN A 180 -7.76 0.76 18.02
CA GLN A 180 -7.63 1.38 19.34
C GLN A 180 -6.86 0.49 20.33
N LYS A 181 -7.04 -0.83 20.24
CA LYS A 181 -6.35 -1.81 21.09
C LYS A 181 -4.93 -2.12 20.58
N ALA A 182 -4.72 -2.12 19.26
CA ALA A 182 -3.48 -2.53 18.63
C ALA A 182 -2.42 -1.43 18.57
N MET A 183 -2.84 -0.17 18.44
CA MET A 183 -1.95 0.98 18.28
C MET A 183 -1.57 1.60 19.63
N PRO A 184 -0.39 2.26 19.74
CA PRO A 184 -0.12 3.17 20.84
C PRO A 184 -1.23 4.23 20.94
N PRO A 185 -1.72 4.59 22.14
CA PRO A 185 -2.85 5.51 22.28
C PRO A 185 -2.63 6.84 21.55
N GLN A 186 -1.44 7.43 21.65
CA GLN A 186 -1.13 8.69 20.97
C GLN A 186 -1.21 8.60 19.44
N ASP A 187 -0.90 7.45 18.86
CA ASP A 187 -0.93 7.24 17.41
C ASP A 187 -2.37 7.03 16.93
N PHE A 188 -3.19 6.31 17.71
CA PHE A 188 -4.61 6.15 17.43
C PHE A 188 -5.36 7.48 17.44
N HIS A 189 -5.10 8.35 18.44
CA HIS A 189 -5.74 9.67 18.53
C HIS A 189 -5.32 10.64 17.41
N GLN A 190 -4.24 10.34 16.68
CA GLN A 190 -3.79 11.12 15.52
C GLN A 190 -4.43 10.66 14.21
N LEU A 191 -5.17 9.54 14.20
CA LEU A 191 -5.90 9.12 13.02
C LEU A 191 -6.99 10.14 12.69
N ILE A 192 -7.04 10.55 11.43
CA ILE A 192 -8.07 11.45 10.91
C ILE A 192 -9.02 10.63 10.04
N LEU A 193 -10.31 10.82 10.24
CA LEU A 193 -11.37 10.24 9.43
C LEU A 193 -11.92 11.30 8.48
N THR A 194 -12.23 10.93 7.25
CA THR A 194 -12.76 11.83 6.22
C THR A 194 -13.67 11.08 5.27
N GLU A 195 -14.62 11.79 4.66
CA GLU A 195 -15.34 11.29 3.49
C GLU A 195 -14.45 11.36 2.25
N ALA A 196 -14.71 10.46 1.30
CA ALA A 196 -14.10 10.46 -0.02
C ALA A 196 -14.69 11.58 -0.89
N PRO A 197 -13.92 12.13 -1.85
CA PRO A 197 -14.46 13.01 -2.88
C PRO A 197 -15.59 12.32 -3.69
N GLU A 198 -16.65 13.06 -4.04
CA GLU A 198 -17.79 12.50 -4.80
C GLU A 198 -17.38 11.99 -6.18
N ASP A 199 -16.48 12.69 -6.87
CA ASP A 199 -15.93 12.30 -8.16
C ASP A 199 -15.19 10.96 -8.09
N PHE A 200 -14.42 10.73 -7.04
CA PHE A 200 -13.75 9.45 -6.79
C PHE A 200 -14.74 8.28 -6.61
N ILE A 201 -15.86 8.49 -5.89
CA ILE A 201 -16.90 7.46 -5.74
C ILE A 201 -17.55 7.17 -7.10
N GLU A 202 -17.87 8.21 -7.87
CA GLU A 202 -18.45 8.07 -9.21
C GLU A 202 -17.51 7.33 -10.18
N GLU A 203 -16.19 7.58 -10.10
CA GLU A 203 -15.19 6.87 -10.90
C GLU A 203 -15.19 5.36 -10.64
N LEU A 204 -15.61 4.93 -9.45
CA LEU A 204 -15.63 3.54 -9.01
C LEU A 204 -16.98 2.84 -9.21
N LYS A 205 -18.06 3.54 -9.57
CA LYS A 205 -19.42 2.94 -9.58
C LYS A 205 -19.58 1.77 -10.55
N ASP A 206 -18.85 1.81 -11.67
CA ASP A 206 -18.97 0.84 -12.77
C ASP A 206 -17.76 -0.11 -12.85
N VAL A 207 -16.81 -0.03 -11.91
CA VAL A 207 -15.65 -0.92 -11.92
C VAL A 207 -16.07 -2.31 -11.41
N VAL A 208 -15.66 -3.34 -12.15
CA VAL A 208 -15.95 -4.74 -11.83
C VAL A 208 -14.70 -5.55 -11.49
N THR A 209 -13.53 -4.93 -11.63
CA THR A 209 -12.23 -5.48 -11.25
C THR A 209 -11.76 -4.85 -9.95
N GLU A 210 -10.86 -5.53 -9.26
CA GLU A 210 -10.24 -5.04 -8.02
C GLU A 210 -8.82 -4.59 -8.35
N GLU A 211 -8.68 -3.34 -8.78
CA GLU A 211 -7.39 -2.64 -8.83
C GLU A 211 -7.16 -1.76 -7.60
N PHE A 212 -8.21 -1.46 -6.82
CA PHE A 212 -8.18 -0.60 -5.65
C PHE A 212 -8.90 -1.22 -4.46
#